data_AF-A0A3C1A535-F1
#
_entry.id   AF-A0A3C1A535-F1
#
_cell.length_a   1.000
_cell.length_b   1.000
_cell.length_c   1.000
_cell.angle_alpha   90.00
_cell.angle_beta   90.00
_cell.angle_gamma   90.00
#
_symmetry.space_group_name_H-M   'P 1'
#
loop_
_entity.id
_entity.type
_entity.pdbx_description
1 polymer ?
#
loop_
_entity_poly.entity_id
_entity_poly.type
_entity_poly.pdbx_seq_one_letter_code
_entity_poly.pdbx_strand_id
1 'polypeptide(L)' 'MMSKLYITDTILRDAHQSQAATRMRTEDMIPACKILDSIGYWSLECWGGATFDA' A
#
# COMPACT_ATOMS: atom_id res chain seq x y z
N MET A 1 -30.33 -6.78 3.00
CA MET A 1 -29.36 -5.69 2.84
C MET A 1 -28.02 -6.29 2.48
N MET A 2 -27.31 -5.78 1.46
CA MET A 2 -25.92 -6.19 1.21
C MET A 2 -25.00 -5.48 2.20
N SER A 3 -24.08 -6.22 2.80
CA SER A 3 -23.01 -5.64 3.62
C SER A 3 -22.02 -4.87 2.74
N LYS A 4 -21.50 -3.75 3.24
CA LYS A 4 -20.44 -3.01 2.57
C LYS A 4 -19.18 -3.87 2.53
N LEU A 5 -18.63 -4.07 1.33
CA LEU A 5 -17.31 -4.68 1.16
C LEU A 5 -16.23 -3.63 1.47
N TYR A 6 -15.25 -4.01 2.28
CA TYR A 6 -14.09 -3.20 2.63
C TYR A 6 -12.88 -3.71 1.85
N ILE A 7 -12.04 -2.78 1.38
CA ILE A 7 -10.86 -3.09 0.58
C ILE A 7 -9.63 -2.49 1.25
N THR A 8 -8.60 -3.30 1.41
CA THR A 8 -7.24 -2.87 1.79
C THR A 8 -6.37 -2.90 0.55
N ASP A 9 -5.68 -1.80 0.28
CA ASP A 9 -4.66 -1.74 -0.77
C ASP A 9 -3.27 -2.05 -0.17
N THR A 10 -2.45 -2.80 -0.91
CA THR A 10 -1.13 -3.27 -0.47
C THR A 10 0.02 -2.69 -1.31
N ILE A 11 -0.28 -1.70 -2.17
CA ILE A 11 0.70 -1.14 -3.12
C ILE A 11 1.96 -0.58 -2.43
N LEU A 12 1.81 -0.04 -1.22
CA LEU A 12 2.90 0.57 -0.45
C LEU A 12 3.72 -0.43 0.37
N ARG A 13 3.33 -1.72 0.43
CA ARG A 13 4.02 -2.77 1.19
C ARG A 13 4.13 -4.07 0.38
N ASP A 14 3.10 -4.91 0.39
CA ASP A 14 3.23 -6.28 -0.13
C ASP A 14 3.37 -6.35 -1.64
N ALA A 15 2.84 -5.39 -2.38
CA ALA A 15 2.91 -5.40 -3.84
C ALA A 15 4.37 -5.33 -4.33
N HIS A 16 5.14 -4.34 -3.84
CA HIS A 16 6.55 -4.22 -4.23
C HIS A 16 7.45 -5.21 -3.49
N GLN A 17 7.08 -5.66 -2.29
CA GLN A 17 7.73 -6.80 -1.64
C GLN A 17 7.64 -8.07 -2.52
N SER A 18 6.46 -8.34 -3.07
CA SER A 18 6.19 -9.52 -3.90
C SER A 18 6.75 -9.42 -5.31
N GLN A 19 6.67 -8.24 -5.93
CA GLN A 19 6.93 -8.06 -7.37
C GLN A 19 8.24 -7.33 -7.68
N ALA A 20 8.83 -6.65 -6.69
CA ALA A 20 10.01 -5.81 -6.87
C ALA A 20 11.01 -5.96 -5.70
N ALA A 21 11.03 -7.12 -5.04
CA ALA A 21 11.96 -7.46 -3.96
C ALA A 21 12.05 -6.37 -2.87
N THR A 22 10.94 -5.70 -2.57
CA THR A 22 10.87 -4.64 -1.54
C THR A 22 11.71 -3.40 -1.88
N ARG A 23 11.91 -3.08 -3.17
CA ARG A 23 12.82 -2.01 -3.61
C ARG A 23 12.15 -0.68 -4.00
N MET A 24 10.85 -0.53 -3.78
CA MET A 24 10.20 0.76 -4.01
C MET A 24 10.66 1.74 -2.93
N ARG A 25 11.15 2.92 -3.33
CA ARG A 25 11.62 3.94 -2.41
C ARG A 25 10.48 4.85 -1.98
N THR A 26 10.61 5.49 -0.82
CA THR A 26 9.61 6.44 -0.33
C THR A 26 9.36 7.59 -1.33
N GLU A 27 10.40 8.04 -2.04
CA GLU A 27 10.27 9.08 -3.08
C GLU A 27 9.40 8.67 -4.27
N ASP A 28 9.37 7.36 -4.61
CA ASP A 28 8.49 6.81 -5.64
C ASP A 28 7.04 6.65 -5.14
N MET A 29 6.86 6.50 -3.82
CA MET A 29 5.54 6.31 -3.19
C MET A 29 4.79 7.64 -2.99
N ILE A 30 5.48 8.68 -2.50
CA ILE A 30 4.88 9.96 -2.09
C ILE A 30 3.95 10.57 -3.16
N PRO A 31 4.29 10.58 -4.47
CA PRO A 31 3.43 11.16 -5.49
C PRO A 31 2.03 10.52 -5.56
N ALA A 32 1.89 9.25 -5.19
CA ALA A 32 0.61 8.52 -5.22
C ALA A 32 -0.23 8.72 -3.95
N CYS A 33 0.37 9.15 -2.82
CA CYS A 33 -0.30 9.16 -1.51
C CYS A 33 -1.60 9.97 -1.49
N LYS A 34 -1.64 11.13 -2.16
CA LYS A 34 -2.85 11.97 -2.20
C LYS A 34 -3.99 11.29 -2.97
N ILE A 35 -3.68 10.51 -4.00
CA ILE A 35 -4.67 9.73 -4.73
C ILE A 35 -5.16 8.58 -3.86
N LEU A 36 -4.25 7.83 -3.24
CA LEU A 36 -4.57 6.70 -2.37
C LEU A 36 -5.49 7.09 -1.19
N ASP A 37 -5.23 8.23 -0.56
CA ASP A 37 -6.05 8.77 0.53
C ASP A 37 -7.49 9.11 0.08
N SER A 38 -7.65 9.55 -1.17
CA SER A 38 -8.95 9.96 -1.72
C SER A 38 -9.86 8.81 -2.18
N ILE A 39 -9.32 7.60 -2.37
CA ILE A 39 -10.09 6.46 -2.94
C ILE A 39 -11.12 5.91 -1.94
N GLY A 40 -10.88 6.05 -0.64
CA GLY A 40 -11.77 5.51 0.40
C GLY A 40 -11.53 4.02 0.72
N TYR A 41 -10.28 3.57 0.62
CA TYR A 41 -9.87 2.26 1.14
C TYR A 41 -10.17 2.14 2.64
N TRP A 42 -10.44 0.92 3.10
CA TRP A 42 -10.61 0.64 4.52
C TRP A 42 -9.29 0.77 5.28
N SER A 43 -8.20 0.36 4.64
CA SER A 43 -6.84 0.61 5.12
C SER A 43 -5.86 0.61 3.95
N LEU A 44 -4.69 1.19 4.18
CA LEU A 44 -3.52 1.06 3.33
C LEU A 44 -2.47 0.27 4.11
N GLU A 45 -2.00 -0.83 3.53
CA GLU A 45 -0.86 -1.54 4.09
C GLU A 45 0.43 -0.88 3.59
N CYS A 46 1.15 -0.22 4.49
CA CYS A 46 2.29 0.62 4.13
C CYS A 46 3.54 0.40 4.99
N TRP A 47 3.52 -0.57 5.91
CA TRP A 47 4.64 -0.78 6.83
C TRP A 47 4.69 -2.20 7.39
N GLY A 48 5.86 -2.60 7.91
CA GLY A 48 6.12 -3.95 8.39
C GLY A 48 6.58 -4.91 7.27
N GLY A 49 6.64 -6.20 7.58
CA GLY A 49 7.20 -7.19 6.64
C GLY A 49 8.68 -6.93 6.36
N ALA A 50 9.07 -7.01 5.08
CA ALA A 50 10.47 -6.81 4.68
C ALA A 50 10.85 -5.32 4.53
N THR A 51 9.92 -4.37 4.67
CA THR A 51 10.21 -2.94 4.40
C THR A 51 11.12 -2.30 5.45
N PHE A 52 11.31 -2.92 6.61
CA PHE A 52 12.21 -2.42 7.65
C PHE A 52 13.68 -2.87 7.43
N ASP A 53 13.86 -4.04 6.83
CA ASP A 53 15.19 -4.60 6.51
C ASP A 53 15.75 -4.06 5.18
N ALA A 54 14.86 -3.73 4.24
CA ALA A 54 15.17 -3.35 2.87
C ALA A 54 15.84 -1.97 2.69
#